data_AF-A0A0Q9Q0S2-F1
#
_entry.id   AF-A0A0Q9Q0S2-F1
#
_cell.length_a   1.000
_cell.length_b   1.000
_cell.length_c   1.000
_cell.angle_alpha   90.00
_cell.angle_beta   90.00
_cell.angle_gamma   90.00
#
_symmetry.space_group_name_H-M   'P 1'
#
loop_
_entity.id
_entity.type
_entity.pdbx_description
1 polymer ?
#
loop_
_entity_poly.entity_id
_entity_poly.type
_entity_poly.pdbx_seq_one_letter_code
_entity_poly.pdbx_strand_id
1 'polypeptide(L)'
;MTPEPKTCQSCGRTIEWRKKWERDWDQVRYCSTSCRKRGVSDVDQRLEAAITDLLAQRARSATICPSDAARLVGDEDTWRDLMEPARRAARRLVDRGEVEITQAGHVVDPSTAKGPIRIRGV
;
A
#
# COMPACT_ATOMS: atom_id res chain seq x y z
N MET A 1 20.40 12.85 -14.83
CA MET A 1 18.95 13.12 -14.81
C MET A 1 18.31 12.05 -13.96
N THR A 2 17.72 12.39 -12.82
CA THR A 2 17.00 11.40 -11.99
C THR A 2 15.67 11.16 -12.67
N PRO A 3 15.33 9.90 -13.02
CA PRO A 3 14.08 9.65 -13.73
C PRO A 3 12.89 9.77 -12.77
N GLU A 4 11.69 9.90 -13.34
CA GLU A 4 10.47 10.04 -12.57
C GLU A 4 10.27 8.87 -11.60
N PRO A 5 9.81 9.13 -10.36
CA PRO A 5 9.51 8.09 -9.39
C PRO A 5 8.47 7.11 -9.93
N LYS A 6 8.67 5.82 -9.63
CA LYS A 6 7.72 4.75 -9.97
C LYS A 6 7.29 4.04 -8.71
N THR A 7 6.10 3.48 -8.71
CA THR A 7 5.61 2.67 -7.59
C THR A 7 5.82 1.20 -7.87
N CYS A 8 6.26 0.46 -6.85
CA CYS A 8 6.40 -0.98 -6.93
C CYS A 8 5.03 -1.64 -7.03
N GLN A 9 4.75 -2.33 -8.15
CA GLN A 9 3.47 -2.99 -8.39
C GLN A 9 3.11 -4.04 -7.33
N SER A 10 4.11 -4.59 -6.65
CA SER A 10 3.89 -5.61 -5.62
C SER A 10 3.62 -4.99 -4.23
N CYS A 11 4.44 -4.03 -3.78
CA CYS A 11 4.38 -3.53 -2.40
C CYS A 11 3.84 -2.11 -2.22
N GLY A 12 3.63 -1.38 -3.32
CA GLY A 12 3.13 -0.01 -3.33
C GLY A 12 4.13 1.05 -2.85
N ARG A 13 5.38 0.70 -2.55
CA ARG A 13 6.41 1.70 -2.21
C ARG A 13 7.02 2.32 -3.45
N THR A 14 7.47 3.56 -3.33
CA THR A 14 8.31 4.22 -4.32
C THR A 14 9.57 3.39 -4.59
N ILE A 15 9.85 3.19 -5.87
CA ILE A 15 11.05 2.53 -6.36
C ILE A 15 12.16 3.58 -6.37
N GLU A 16 13.12 3.43 -5.47
CA GLU A 16 14.34 4.24 -5.48
C GLU A 16 15.18 3.88 -6.70
N TRP A 17 15.48 4.87 -7.55
CA TRP A 17 16.32 4.69 -8.72
C TRP A 17 17.72 4.17 -8.34
N ARG A 18 18.28 3.32 -9.20
CA ARG A 18 19.64 2.78 -9.05
C ARG A 18 20.34 2.85 -10.39
N LYS A 19 21.63 3.21 -10.42
CA LYS A 19 22.42 3.35 -11.65
C LYS A 19 22.36 2.13 -12.57
N LYS A 20 22.29 0.91 -12.01
CA LYS A 20 22.14 -0.33 -12.79
C LYS A 20 20.86 -0.41 -13.64
N TRP A 21 19.88 0.44 -13.40
CA TRP A 21 18.61 0.50 -14.12
C TRP A 21 18.55 1.63 -15.15
N GLU A 22 19.65 2.36 -15.35
CA GLU A 22 19.70 3.48 -16.30
C GLU A 22 19.20 3.12 -17.70
N ARG A 23 19.52 1.91 -18.18
CA ARG A 23 19.16 1.46 -19.54
C ARG A 23 17.73 0.95 -19.68
N ASP A 24 17.13 0.48 -18.59
CA ASP A 24 15.88 -0.29 -18.61
C ASP A 24 14.85 0.24 -17.60
N TRP A 25 14.97 1.49 -17.16
CA TRP A 25 14.12 2.08 -16.11
C TRP A 25 12.63 1.95 -16.45
N ASP A 26 12.26 2.06 -17.73
CA ASP A 26 10.89 1.90 -18.22
C ASP A 26 10.29 0.53 -18.01
N GLN A 27 11.15 -0.49 -17.90
CA GLN A 27 10.73 -1.86 -17.66
C GLN A 27 10.75 -2.22 -16.15
N VAL A 28 11.29 -1.35 -15.28
CA VAL A 28 11.36 -1.60 -13.83
C VAL A 28 9.97 -1.46 -13.19
N ARG A 29 9.41 -2.59 -12.75
CA ARG A 29 8.07 -2.67 -12.10
C ARG A 29 8.12 -2.96 -10.59
N TYR A 30 9.28 -3.38 -10.07
CA TYR A 30 9.42 -3.87 -8.70
C TYR A 30 10.66 -3.30 -8.01
N CYS A 31 10.55 -2.91 -6.74
CA CYS A 31 11.67 -2.36 -5.98
C CYS A 31 12.74 -3.40 -5.58
N SER A 32 12.42 -4.70 -5.63
CA SER A 32 13.33 -5.77 -5.24
C SER A 32 12.99 -7.10 -5.92
N THR A 33 13.96 -8.03 -5.91
CA THR A 33 13.74 -9.41 -6.35
C THR A 33 12.67 -10.12 -5.53
N SER A 34 12.58 -9.84 -4.22
CA SER A 34 11.55 -10.41 -3.36
C SER A 34 10.14 -9.93 -3.74
N CYS A 35 9.98 -8.64 -4.07
CA CYS A 35 8.72 -8.10 -4.58
C CYS A 35 8.36 -8.71 -5.93
N ARG A 36 9.34 -8.84 -6.84
CA ARG A 36 9.14 -9.51 -8.13
C ARG A 36 8.67 -10.96 -7.96
N LYS A 37 9.27 -11.71 -7.04
CA LYS A 37 8.91 -13.12 -6.78
C LYS A 37 7.56 -13.27 -6.09
N ARG A 38 7.23 -12.39 -5.14
CA ARG A 38 5.95 -12.46 -4.40
C ARG A 38 4.76 -12.00 -5.24
N GLY A 39 4.91 -10.95 -6.04
CA GLY A 39 3.79 -10.35 -6.78
C GLY A 39 2.70 -9.77 -5.86
N VAL A 40 1.49 -9.64 -6.41
CA VAL A 40 0.25 -9.34 -5.70
C VAL A 40 -0.56 -10.62 -5.64
N SER A 41 -0.93 -11.05 -4.44
CA SER A 41 -1.71 -12.28 -4.19
C SER A 41 -3.21 -12.02 -4.07
N ASP A 42 -4.04 -13.06 -4.05
CA ASP A 42 -5.49 -12.92 -3.83
C ASP A 42 -5.80 -12.28 -2.47
N VAL A 43 -5.00 -12.57 -1.45
CA VAL A 43 -5.11 -11.93 -0.12
C VAL A 43 -4.84 -10.43 -0.23
N ASP A 44 -3.86 -10.02 -1.04
CA ASP A 44 -3.56 -8.61 -1.27
C ASP A 44 -4.73 -7.89 -1.97
N GLN A 45 -5.40 -8.55 -2.92
CA GLN A 45 -6.57 -8.01 -3.62
C GLN A 45 -7.78 -7.90 -2.70
N ARG A 46 -8.05 -8.92 -1.88
CA ARG A 46 -9.09 -8.89 -0.85
C ARG A 46 -8.87 -7.77 0.16
N LEU A 47 -7.62 -7.48 0.52
CA LEU A 47 -7.29 -6.36 1.40
C LEU A 47 -7.55 -5.00 0.75
N GLU A 48 -7.31 -4.84 -0.55
CA GLU A 48 -7.68 -3.60 -1.27
C GLU A 48 -9.20 -3.40 -1.29
N ALA A 49 -9.95 -4.46 -1.62
CA ALA A 49 -11.42 -4.42 -1.60
C ALA A 49 -11.93 -4.08 -0.19
N ALA A 50 -11.42 -4.76 0.85
CA ALA A 50 -11.78 -4.49 2.24
C ALA A 50 -11.51 -3.04 2.67
N ILE A 51 -10.38 -2.45 2.28
CA ILE A 51 -10.09 -1.03 2.57
C ILE A 51 -11.14 -0.13 1.92
N THR A 52 -11.45 -0.36 0.65
CA THR A 52 -12.40 0.45 -0.13
C THR A 52 -13.82 0.33 0.44
N ASP A 53 -14.27 -0.89 0.71
CA ASP A 53 -15.59 -1.18 1.29
C ASP A 53 -15.75 -0.56 2.67
N LEU A 54 -14.73 -0.65 3.53
CA LEU A 54 -14.76 -0.08 4.88
C LEU A 54 -14.82 1.45 4.84
N LEU A 55 -14.15 2.10 3.87
CA LEU A 55 -14.23 3.54 3.69
C LEU A 55 -15.58 3.96 3.12
N ALA A 56 -16.13 3.22 2.15
CA ALA A 56 -17.43 3.50 1.54
C ALA A 56 -18.60 3.40 2.56
N GLN A 57 -18.48 2.52 3.55
CA GLN A 57 -19.51 2.35 4.61
C GLN A 57 -19.47 3.42 5.70
N ARG A 58 -18.44 4.28 5.75
CA ARG A 58 -18.26 5.29 6.81
C ARG A 58 -18.58 6.70 6.28
N ALA A 59 -18.71 7.65 7.20
CA ALA A 59 -18.82 9.07 6.84
C ALA A 59 -17.59 9.51 6.01
N ARG A 60 -17.76 10.48 5.10
CA ARG A 60 -16.68 10.91 4.16
C ARG A 60 -15.36 11.31 4.83
N SER A 61 -15.40 11.85 6.05
CA SER A 61 -14.22 12.25 6.82
C SER A 61 -13.67 11.15 7.73
N ALA A 62 -14.31 9.98 7.77
CA ALA A 62 -13.89 8.88 8.60
C ALA A 62 -12.57 8.29 8.10
N THR A 63 -11.83 7.73 9.05
CA THR A 63 -10.59 7.03 8.76
C THR A 63 -10.69 5.59 9.22
N ILE A 64 -9.92 4.71 8.59
CA ILE A 64 -9.69 3.34 9.05
C ILE A 64 -8.20 3.17 9.39
N CYS A 65 -7.81 2.06 10.00
CA CYS A 65 -6.40 1.65 10.07
C CYS A 65 -6.18 0.33 9.31
N PRO A 66 -4.92 -0.04 9.00
CA PRO A 66 -4.63 -1.31 8.31
C PRO A 66 -5.19 -2.54 9.03
N SER A 67 -5.31 -2.50 10.36
CA SER A 67 -5.89 -3.60 11.13
C SER A 67 -7.39 -3.79 10.91
N ASP A 68 -8.13 -2.75 10.54
CA ASP A 68 -9.55 -2.89 10.23
C ASP A 68 -9.72 -3.83 9.02
N ALA A 69 -8.97 -3.57 7.94
CA ALA A 69 -8.98 -4.42 6.74
C ALA A 69 -8.40 -5.82 6.99
N ALA A 70 -7.31 -5.91 7.76
CA ALA A 70 -6.71 -7.20 8.08
C ALA A 70 -7.64 -8.11 8.89
N ARG A 71 -8.36 -7.56 9.88
CA ARG A 71 -9.35 -8.31 10.67
C ARG A 71 -10.57 -8.72 9.86
N LEU A 72 -10.92 -7.97 8.81
CA LEU A 72 -12.01 -8.32 7.92
C LEU A 72 -11.62 -9.46 6.95
N VAL A 73 -10.36 -9.51 6.53
CA VAL A 73 -9.88 -10.49 5.54
C VAL A 73 -9.35 -11.77 6.19
N GLY A 74 -8.64 -11.65 7.31
CA GLY A 74 -8.03 -12.76 8.03
C GLY A 74 -8.90 -13.30 9.15
N ASP A 75 -8.54 -14.49 9.63
CA ASP A 75 -9.23 -15.13 10.75
C ASP A 75 -8.78 -14.52 12.10
N GLU A 76 -9.52 -14.82 13.18
CA GLU A 76 -9.29 -14.24 14.52
C GLU A 76 -7.84 -14.40 15.02
N ASP A 77 -7.21 -15.52 14.69
CA ASP A 77 -5.85 -15.86 15.12
C ASP A 77 -4.76 -15.39 14.15
N THR A 78 -5.07 -15.17 12.86
CA THR A 78 -4.06 -14.97 11.79
C THR A 78 -4.02 -13.57 11.20
N TRP A 79 -5.00 -12.70 11.50
CA TRP A 79 -5.06 -11.35 10.92
C TRP A 79 -3.81 -10.50 11.20
N ARG A 80 -3.05 -10.79 12.26
CA ARG A 80 -1.80 -10.07 12.57
C ARG A 80 -0.74 -10.25 11.49
N ASP A 81 -0.69 -11.43 10.85
CA ASP A 81 0.24 -11.70 9.74
C ASP A 81 -0.11 -10.89 8.49
N LEU A 82 -1.35 -10.39 8.41
CA LEU A 82 -1.84 -9.54 7.34
C LEU A 82 -1.50 -8.05 7.54
N MET A 83 -0.78 -7.66 8.59
CA MET A 83 -0.43 -6.25 8.82
C MET A 83 0.41 -5.63 7.70
N GLU A 84 1.52 -6.25 7.30
CA GLU A 84 2.30 -5.73 6.19
C GLU A 84 1.57 -5.88 4.84
N PRO A 85 0.88 -6.99 4.54
CA PRO A 85 -0.03 -7.06 3.39
C PRO A 85 -1.07 -5.93 3.34
N ALA A 86 -1.71 -5.59 4.46
CA ALA A 86 -2.70 -4.52 4.52
C ALA A 86 -2.08 -3.15 4.25
N ARG A 87 -0.86 -2.90 4.78
CA ARG A 87 -0.10 -1.69 4.44
C ARG A 87 0.23 -1.66 2.95
N ARG A 88 0.66 -2.77 2.34
CA ARG A 88 0.95 -2.85 0.90
C ARG A 88 -0.28 -2.54 0.05
N ALA A 89 -1.44 -3.07 0.43
CA ALA A 89 -2.72 -2.76 -0.20
C ALA A 89 -3.04 -1.26 -0.13
N ALA A 90 -2.96 -0.67 1.06
CA ALA A 90 -3.16 0.76 1.23
C ALA A 90 -2.22 1.60 0.35
N ARG A 91 -0.94 1.22 0.24
CA ARG A 91 0.01 1.94 -0.62
C ARG A 91 -0.32 1.84 -2.11
N ARG A 92 -0.78 0.67 -2.58
CA ARG A 92 -1.22 0.52 -3.99
C ARG A 92 -2.49 1.33 -4.27
N LEU A 93 -3.38 1.47 -3.30
CA LEU A 93 -4.55 2.36 -3.41
C LEU A 93 -4.14 3.84 -3.44
N VAL A 94 -3.12 4.25 -2.67
CA VAL A 94 -2.54 5.61 -2.75
C VAL A 94 -1.97 5.89 -4.14
N ASP A 95 -1.24 4.92 -4.71
CA ASP A 95 -0.68 5.03 -6.07
C ASP A 95 -1.77 5.21 -7.15
N ARG A 96 -2.95 4.60 -6.94
CA ARG A 96 -4.13 4.80 -7.81
C ARG A 96 -4.91 6.07 -7.53
N GLY A 97 -4.55 6.84 -6.51
CA GLY A 97 -5.24 8.07 -6.12
C GLY A 97 -6.59 7.84 -5.44
N GLU A 98 -6.86 6.64 -4.93
CA GLU A 98 -8.15 6.27 -4.33
C GLU A 98 -8.20 6.59 -2.83
N VAL A 99 -7.05 6.58 -2.15
CA VAL A 99 -6.95 6.83 -0.71
C VAL A 99 -5.72 7.67 -0.37
N GLU A 100 -5.74 8.29 0.81
CA GLU A 100 -4.59 8.92 1.44
C GLU A 100 -4.20 8.18 2.72
N ILE A 101 -2.89 8.11 2.98
CA ILE A 101 -2.36 7.64 4.26
C ILE A 101 -1.97 8.85 5.12
N THR A 102 -2.44 8.86 6.36
CA THR A 102 -2.20 9.95 7.31
C THR A 102 -1.60 9.48 8.62
N GLN A 103 -0.83 10.35 9.29
CA GLN A 103 -0.37 10.20 10.67
C GLN A 103 -0.59 11.52 11.40
N ALA A 104 -1.12 11.45 12.63
CA ALA A 104 -1.50 12.64 13.41
C ALA A 104 -2.37 13.65 12.60
N GLY A 105 -3.21 13.16 11.68
CA GLY A 105 -4.09 13.98 10.83
C GLY A 105 -3.45 14.55 9.57
N HIS A 106 -2.14 14.39 9.38
CA HIS A 106 -1.41 14.89 8.21
C HIS A 106 -1.15 13.78 7.19
N VAL A 107 -1.26 14.08 5.89
CA VAL A 107 -0.86 13.16 4.82
C VAL A 107 0.64 12.92 4.90
N VAL A 108 1.06 11.66 4.83
CA VAL A 108 2.46 11.25 4.92
C VAL A 108 2.86 10.38 3.74
N ASP A 109 4.17 10.29 3.46
CA ASP A 109 4.68 9.37 2.44
C ASP A 109 4.42 7.91 2.86
N PRO A 110 3.61 7.15 2.07
CA PRO A 110 3.33 5.74 2.33
C PRO A 110 4.58 4.86 2.45
N SER A 111 5.66 5.21 1.74
CA SER A 111 6.86 4.39 1.59
C SER A 111 7.75 4.43 2.82
N THR A 112 7.69 5.53 3.58
CA THR A 112 8.58 5.81 4.71
C THR A 112 7.86 5.90 6.05
N ALA A 113 6.53 6.04 6.06
CA ALA A 113 5.72 6.08 7.28
C ALA A 113 5.96 4.86 8.20
N LYS A 114 6.31 5.14 9.46
CA LYS A 114 6.56 4.14 10.51
C LYS A 114 5.49 4.24 11.60
N GLY A 115 5.16 3.10 12.21
CA GLY A 115 4.19 3.05 13.30
C GLY A 115 2.74 3.20 12.83
N PRO A 116 1.80 3.55 13.73
CA PRO A 116 0.37 3.61 13.43
C PRO A 116 0.07 4.61 12.31
N ILE A 117 -0.69 4.16 11.32
CA ILE A 117 -1.18 4.99 10.21
C ILE A 117 -2.70 4.92 10.14
N ARG A 118 -3.30 5.96 9.57
CA ARG A 118 -4.72 6.00 9.21
C ARG A 118 -4.85 6.07 7.70
N ILE A 119 -5.96 5.55 7.19
CA ILE A 119 -6.31 5.55 5.77
C ILE A 119 -7.64 6.29 5.65
N ARG A 120 -7.77 7.18 4.68
CA ARG A 120 -9.02 7.88 4.35
C ARG A 120 -9.24 7.88 2.83
N GLY A 121 -10.50 7.94 2.40
CA GLY A 121 -10.81 8.13 0.98
C GLY A 121 -10.47 9.54 0.49
N VAL A 122 -10.21 9.65 -0.81
CA VAL A 122 -10.04 10.93 -1.52
C VAL A 122 -11.38 11.42 -2.06
#